data_AF-A6TM90-F1
#
_entry.id   AF-A6TM90-F1
#
_cell.length_a   1.000
_cell.length_b   1.000
_cell.length_c   1.000
_cell.angle_alpha   90.00
_cell.angle_beta   90.00
_cell.angle_gamma   90.00
#
_symmetry.space_group_name_H-M   'P 1'
#
loop_
_entity.id
_entity.type
_entity.pdbx_description
1 polymer ?
#
loop_
_entity_poly.entity_id
_entity_poly.type
_entity_poly.pdbx_seq_one_letter_code
_entity_poly.pdbx_strand_id
1 'polypeptide(L)'
;MKKDIQASLILFLIISILVVSYSSYSYYFDEIKPRNTAKKYNIDLLDRQSGPYYNIYYGLKFDTLKECYLIFVKNHDEPFLVFQDEGVSKTTAESIAKDNGFKPEHIYLDVSPTVISSSKIDITKYLRWIIQYEGYNERVKIDFVTGAIIEK
;
A
#
# COMPACT_ATOMS: atom_id res chain seq x y z
N MET A 1 -18.98 -28.49 31.44
CA MET A 1 -20.22 -28.40 30.64
C MET A 1 -20.69 -26.98 30.35
N LYS A 2 -21.10 -26.14 31.32
CA LYS A 2 -21.55 -24.75 30.99
C LYS A 2 -20.44 -23.80 30.51
N LYS A 3 -19.21 -23.96 31.01
CA LYS A 3 -18.04 -23.13 30.62
C LYS A 3 -17.54 -23.43 29.19
N ASP A 4 -17.62 -24.68 28.77
CA ASP A 4 -17.15 -25.13 27.45
C ASP A 4 -18.07 -24.62 26.32
N ILE A 5 -19.37 -24.56 26.59
CA ILE A 5 -20.37 -23.99 25.68
C ILE A 5 -20.18 -22.47 25.54
N GLN A 6 -19.89 -21.75 26.63
CA GLN A 6 -19.60 -20.32 26.57
C GLN A 6 -18.32 -20.00 25.78
N ALA A 7 -17.25 -20.77 25.97
CA ALA A 7 -16.01 -20.59 25.21
C ALA A 7 -16.20 -20.85 23.70
N SER A 8 -16.99 -21.87 23.35
CA SER A 8 -17.32 -22.19 21.96
C SER A 8 -18.20 -21.13 21.30
N LEU A 9 -19.17 -20.55 22.03
CA LEU A 9 -19.99 -19.45 21.54
C LEU A 9 -19.17 -18.17 21.31
N ILE A 10 -18.25 -17.85 22.22
CA ILE A 10 -17.37 -16.67 22.09
C ILE A 10 -16.45 -16.83 20.87
N LEU A 11 -15.87 -18.02 20.69
CA LEU A 11 -15.01 -18.32 19.54
C LEU A 11 -15.78 -18.21 18.22
N PHE A 12 -17.01 -18.73 18.16
CA PHE A 12 -17.86 -18.63 16.97
C PHE A 12 -18.25 -17.18 16.68
N LEU A 13 -18.51 -16.37 17.71
CA LEU A 13 -18.82 -14.95 17.55
C LEU A 13 -17.60 -14.16 17.01
N ILE A 14 -16.41 -14.44 17.55
CA ILE A 14 -15.14 -13.82 17.09
C ILE A 14 -14.87 -14.17 15.62
N ILE A 15 -15.01 -15.45 15.25
CA ILE A 15 -14.82 -15.90 13.85
C ILE A 15 -15.85 -15.25 12.94
N SER A 16 -17.11 -15.17 13.37
CA SER A 16 -18.18 -14.57 12.58
C SER A 16 -17.96 -13.06 12.35
N ILE A 17 -17.51 -12.34 13.39
CA ILE A 17 -17.13 -10.91 13.28
C ILE A 17 -15.93 -10.74 12.35
N LEU A 18 -14.91 -11.60 12.44
CA LEU A 18 -13.76 -11.59 11.53
C LEU A 18 -14.18 -11.86 10.07
N VAL A 19 -15.07 -12.83 9.83
CA VAL A 19 -15.54 -13.20 8.49
C VAL A 19 -16.39 -12.09 7.87
N VAL A 20 -17.30 -11.47 8.63
CA VAL A 20 -18.12 -10.35 8.15
C VAL A 20 -17.27 -9.09 7.90
N SER A 21 -16.25 -8.86 8.73
CA SER A 21 -15.30 -7.77 8.51
C SER A 21 -14.50 -8.00 7.22
N TYR A 22 -14.05 -9.22 6.94
CA TYR A 22 -13.34 -9.51 5.69
C TYR A 22 -14.22 -9.39 4.43
N SER A 23 -15.48 -9.83 4.49
CA SER A 23 -16.36 -9.83 3.31
C SER A 23 -16.84 -8.42 2.91
N SER A 24 -17.06 -7.55 3.88
CA SER A 24 -17.48 -6.14 3.65
C SER A 24 -16.39 -5.33 2.94
N TYR A 25 -15.11 -5.61 3.25
CA TYR A 25 -13.97 -4.96 2.60
C TYR A 25 -13.72 -5.46 1.18
N SER A 26 -14.02 -6.74 0.88
CA SER A 26 -13.92 -7.25 -0.49
C SER A 26 -14.86 -6.50 -1.43
N TYR A 27 -16.07 -6.18 -0.96
CA TYR A 27 -17.13 -5.59 -1.79
C TYR A 27 -16.80 -4.19 -2.33
N TYR A 28 -16.18 -3.32 -1.51
CA TYR A 28 -15.82 -1.97 -1.96
C TYR A 28 -14.71 -1.96 -3.04
N PHE A 29 -13.84 -2.96 -3.01
CA PHE A 29 -12.79 -3.14 -4.01
C PHE A 29 -13.31 -3.76 -5.31
N ASP A 30 -14.41 -4.50 -5.25
CA ASP A 30 -15.12 -4.98 -6.43
C ASP A 30 -15.87 -3.85 -7.16
N GLU A 31 -16.34 -2.83 -6.43
CA GLU A 31 -16.96 -1.63 -7.01
C GLU A 31 -15.93 -0.71 -7.69
N ILE A 32 -14.78 -0.45 -7.06
CA ILE A 32 -13.68 0.31 -7.70
C ILE A 32 -12.74 -0.65 -8.44
N LYS A 33 -13.17 -1.12 -9.61
CA LYS A 33 -12.33 -1.97 -10.47
C LYS A 33 -11.02 -1.24 -10.81
N PRO A 34 -9.83 -1.74 -10.41
CA PRO A 34 -8.55 -1.08 -10.66
C PRO A 34 -8.33 -0.75 -12.14
N ARG A 35 -8.78 -1.62 -13.04
CA ARG A 35 -8.71 -1.39 -14.50
C ARG A 35 -9.61 -0.24 -14.98
N ASN A 36 -10.81 -0.08 -14.41
CA ASN A 36 -11.69 1.04 -14.78
C ASN A 36 -11.12 2.37 -14.26
N THR A 37 -10.57 2.33 -13.06
CA THR A 37 -9.88 3.46 -12.45
C THR A 37 -8.64 3.85 -13.26
N ALA A 38 -7.80 2.88 -13.64
CA ALA A 38 -6.64 3.12 -14.49
C ALA A 38 -7.02 3.75 -15.83
N LYS A 39 -8.11 3.28 -16.48
CA LYS A 39 -8.64 3.91 -17.69
C LYS A 39 -9.04 5.38 -17.46
N LYS A 40 -9.67 5.70 -16.32
CA LYS A 40 -10.04 7.08 -15.96
C LYS A 40 -8.82 8.01 -15.87
N TYR A 41 -7.67 7.49 -15.43
CA TYR A 41 -6.42 8.23 -15.29
C TYR A 41 -5.44 8.05 -16.46
N ASN A 42 -5.85 7.37 -17.54
CA ASN A 42 -5.02 7.08 -18.71
C ASN A 42 -3.73 6.30 -18.36
N ILE A 43 -3.85 5.26 -17.53
CA ILE A 43 -2.73 4.45 -17.01
C ILE A 43 -2.75 3.03 -17.58
N ASP A 44 -1.59 2.53 -17.97
CA ASP A 44 -1.31 1.11 -18.16
C ASP A 44 -0.78 0.49 -16.86
N LEU A 45 -1.53 -0.44 -16.27
CA LEU A 45 -1.15 -1.07 -15.00
C LEU A 45 -0.15 -2.19 -15.23
N LEU A 46 0.99 -2.11 -14.55
CA LEU A 46 2.10 -3.06 -14.70
C LEU A 46 2.22 -4.01 -13.52
N ASP A 47 1.99 -3.51 -12.31
CA ASP A 47 2.19 -4.31 -11.10
C ASP A 47 1.24 -3.92 -9.98
N ARG A 48 1.11 -4.80 -8.98
CA ARG A 48 0.29 -4.61 -7.80
C ARG A 48 1.01 -5.13 -6.56
N GLN A 49 1.05 -4.27 -5.55
CA GLN A 49 1.41 -4.65 -4.19
C GLN A 49 0.21 -4.55 -3.26
N SER A 50 0.07 -5.50 -2.34
CA SER A 50 -1.00 -5.52 -1.35
C SER A 50 -0.42 -5.51 0.06
N GLY A 51 -0.87 -4.57 0.87
CA GLY A 51 -0.63 -4.54 2.31
C GLY A 51 -1.90 -4.92 3.09
N PRO A 52 -1.78 -5.10 4.42
CA PRO A 52 -2.94 -5.31 5.29
C PRO A 52 -3.97 -4.19 5.14
N TYR A 53 -3.50 -2.97 4.92
CA TYR A 53 -4.33 -1.76 4.92
C TYR A 53 -4.36 -1.01 3.58
N TYR A 54 -3.76 -1.55 2.52
CA TYR A 54 -3.78 -0.89 1.21
C TYR A 54 -3.62 -1.88 0.05
N ASN A 55 -3.95 -1.43 -1.16
CA ASN A 55 -3.47 -1.99 -2.42
C ASN A 55 -2.85 -0.86 -3.23
N ILE A 56 -1.59 -1.02 -3.65
CA ILE A 56 -0.89 -0.07 -4.52
C ILE A 56 -0.81 -0.72 -5.89
N TYR A 57 -1.29 -0.03 -6.92
CA TYR A 57 -1.11 -0.41 -8.31
C TYR A 57 -0.12 0.55 -8.93
N TYR A 58 0.92 0.01 -9.53
CA TYR A 58 1.92 0.75 -10.28
C TYR A 58 1.60 0.68 -11.77
N GLY A 59 1.82 1.78 -12.48
CA GLY A 59 1.66 1.82 -13.92
C GLY A 59 2.37 3.01 -14.57
N LEU A 60 2.23 3.07 -15.89
CA LEU A 60 2.72 4.17 -16.71
C LEU A 60 1.56 4.91 -17.34
N LYS A 61 1.61 6.24 -17.39
CA LYS A 61 0.67 7.00 -18.20
C LYS A 61 0.87 6.70 -19.69
N PHE A 62 -0.21 6.47 -20.44
CA PHE A 62 -0.12 6.13 -21.87
C PHE A 62 0.51 7.23 -22.73
N ASP A 63 0.33 8.50 -22.35
CA ASP A 63 0.77 9.66 -23.14
C ASP A 63 2.23 10.05 -22.90
N THR A 64 2.72 9.85 -21.68
CA THR A 64 3.99 10.39 -21.19
C THR A 64 4.97 9.31 -20.77
N LEU A 65 4.50 8.06 -20.63
CA LEU A 65 5.23 6.95 -20.02
C LEU A 65 5.77 7.28 -18.61
N LYS A 66 5.17 8.27 -17.93
CA LYS A 66 5.53 8.66 -16.57
C LYS A 66 5.02 7.61 -15.59
N GLU A 67 5.85 7.25 -14.62
CA GLU A 67 5.45 6.39 -13.49
C GLU A 67 4.33 7.04 -12.69
N CYS A 68 3.34 6.24 -12.30
CA CYS A 68 2.23 6.67 -11.48
C CYS A 68 1.65 5.52 -10.66
N TYR A 69 0.87 5.88 -9.64
CA TYR A 69 0.37 4.96 -8.63
C TYR A 69 -1.11 5.19 -8.37
N LEU A 70 -1.87 4.11 -8.31
CA LEU A 70 -3.22 4.09 -7.74
C LEU A 70 -3.15 3.39 -6.38
N ILE A 71 -3.39 4.14 -5.32
CA ILE A 71 -3.26 3.68 -3.95
C ILE A 71 -4.65 3.61 -3.35
N PHE A 72 -5.10 2.40 -3.12
CA PHE A 72 -6.38 2.14 -2.49
C PHE A 72 -6.14 1.85 -1.01
N VAL A 73 -6.61 2.73 -0.14
CA VAL A 73 -6.44 2.61 1.30
C VAL A 73 -7.66 1.92 1.89
N LYS A 74 -7.42 0.83 2.62
CA LYS A 74 -8.41 0.04 3.36
C LYS A 74 -8.56 0.65 4.75
N ASN A 75 -9.35 1.70 4.90
CA ASN A 75 -9.72 2.21 6.22
C ASN A 75 -10.90 1.39 6.79
N HIS A 76 -11.01 1.31 8.12
CA HIS A 76 -12.13 0.69 8.84
C HIS A 76 -13.46 1.41 8.63
N ASP A 77 -13.43 2.73 8.47
CA ASP A 77 -14.66 3.51 8.36
C ASP A 77 -15.06 3.75 6.90
N GLU A 78 -14.10 4.10 6.03
CA GLU A 78 -14.37 4.41 4.63
C GLU A 78 -13.12 4.23 3.76
N PRO A 79 -13.05 3.17 2.92
CA PRO A 79 -11.97 3.00 1.96
C PRO A 79 -11.97 4.11 0.89
N PHE A 80 -10.78 4.53 0.49
CA PHE A 80 -10.61 5.62 -0.48
C PHE A 80 -9.46 5.35 -1.46
N LEU A 81 -9.52 6.03 -2.60
CA LEU A 81 -8.54 5.95 -3.68
C LEU A 81 -7.72 7.24 -3.73
N VAL A 82 -6.42 7.09 -3.87
CA VAL A 82 -5.50 8.18 -4.20
C VAL A 82 -4.77 7.86 -5.48
N PHE A 83 -4.76 8.83 -6.39
CA PHE A 83 -3.89 8.81 -7.56
C PHE A 83 -2.66 9.65 -7.25
N GLN A 84 -1.47 9.12 -7.55
CA GLN A 84 -0.22 9.85 -7.38
C GLN A 84 0.67 9.68 -8.60
N ASP A 85 1.03 10.80 -9.22
CA ASP A 85 1.94 10.89 -10.36
C ASP A 85 3.08 11.87 -10.15
N GLU A 86 3.23 12.39 -8.92
CA GLU A 86 4.34 13.22 -8.50
C GLU A 86 5.11 12.54 -7.38
N GLY A 87 6.40 12.86 -7.22
CA GLY A 87 7.29 12.27 -6.23
C GLY A 87 8.51 11.60 -6.86
N VAL A 88 9.33 11.01 -5.98
CA VAL A 88 10.54 10.28 -6.33
C VAL A 88 10.15 8.96 -7.01
N SER A 89 10.64 8.76 -8.24
CA SER A 89 10.43 7.51 -8.97
C SER A 89 11.13 6.33 -8.31
N LYS A 90 10.75 5.11 -8.71
CA LYS A 90 11.44 3.88 -8.26
C LYS A 90 12.93 3.93 -8.60
N THR A 91 13.25 4.36 -9.81
CA THR A 91 14.63 4.45 -10.32
C THR A 91 15.46 5.49 -9.57
N THR A 92 14.88 6.65 -9.23
CA THR A 92 15.56 7.67 -8.43
C THR A 92 15.79 7.18 -7.00
N ALA A 93 14.80 6.54 -6.37
CA ALA A 93 14.98 5.96 -5.04
C ALA A 93 16.06 4.87 -5.02
N GLU A 94 16.12 4.02 -6.05
CA GLU A 94 17.18 3.03 -6.20
C GLU A 94 18.57 3.67 -6.35
N SER A 95 18.67 4.77 -7.12
CA SER A 95 19.93 5.53 -7.25
C SER A 95 20.37 6.11 -5.90
N ILE A 96 19.46 6.77 -5.18
CA ILE A 96 19.74 7.34 -3.85
C ILE A 96 20.28 6.26 -2.91
N ALA A 97 19.69 5.05 -2.94
CA ALA A 97 20.15 3.93 -2.13
C ALA A 97 21.59 3.52 -2.50
N LYS A 98 21.88 3.35 -3.79
CA LYS A 98 23.22 2.98 -4.29
C LYS A 98 24.27 4.03 -3.96
N ASP A 99 23.93 5.31 -4.12
CA ASP A 99 24.80 6.44 -3.80
C ASP A 99 25.14 6.51 -2.30
N ASN A 100 24.30 5.92 -1.45
CA ASN A 100 24.52 5.80 -0.01
C ASN A 100 25.15 4.45 0.41
N GLY A 101 25.65 3.66 -0.54
CA GLY A 101 26.39 2.43 -0.29
C GLY A 101 25.50 1.19 -0.09
N PHE A 102 24.19 1.31 -0.23
CA PHE A 102 23.29 0.16 -0.19
C PHE A 102 23.32 -0.61 -1.52
N LYS A 103 23.04 -1.91 -1.46
CA LYS A 103 22.91 -2.77 -2.64
C LYS A 103 21.47 -3.27 -2.73
N PRO A 104 20.57 -2.51 -3.39
CA PRO A 104 19.15 -2.87 -3.46
C PRO A 104 18.96 -4.24 -4.11
N GLU A 105 18.28 -5.14 -3.41
CA GLU A 105 17.83 -6.43 -3.95
C GLU A 105 16.35 -6.35 -4.33
N HIS A 106 15.55 -5.68 -3.50
CA HIS A 106 14.12 -5.52 -3.72
C HIS A 106 13.68 -4.11 -3.31
N ILE A 107 12.90 -3.46 -4.17
CA ILE A 107 12.40 -2.09 -3.95
C ILE A 107 10.91 -2.02 -4.26
N TYR A 108 10.17 -1.44 -3.31
CA TYR A 108 8.73 -1.34 -3.40
C TYR A 108 8.19 -0.14 -2.64
N LEU A 109 6.98 0.31 -2.99
CA LEU A 109 6.34 1.45 -2.35
C LEU A 109 5.51 0.97 -1.16
N ASP A 110 5.64 1.64 -0.02
CA ASP A 110 4.88 1.36 1.19
C ASP A 110 4.09 2.59 1.63
N VAL A 111 2.95 2.36 2.26
CA VAL A 111 2.18 3.38 2.97
C VAL A 111 2.38 3.13 4.46
N SER A 112 2.93 4.10 5.20
CA SER A 112 3.23 3.95 6.61
C SER A 112 1.99 3.52 7.42
N PRO A 113 2.04 2.39 8.15
CA PRO A 113 0.86 1.76 8.74
C PRO A 113 0.25 2.54 9.90
N THR A 114 1.00 3.45 10.54
CA THR A 114 0.56 4.20 11.73
C THR A 114 -0.57 5.20 11.46
N VAL A 115 -0.94 5.39 10.19
CA VAL A 115 -1.63 6.60 9.73
C VAL A 115 -3.04 6.28 9.19
N ILE A 116 -3.42 5.01 9.12
CA ILE A 116 -4.60 4.56 8.37
C ILE A 116 -5.86 4.63 9.26
N SER A 117 -6.07 5.76 9.94
CA SER A 117 -7.22 6.00 10.82
C SER A 117 -8.19 7.06 10.31
N SER A 118 -7.90 7.76 9.20
CA SER A 118 -8.82 8.78 8.68
C SER A 118 -8.73 8.99 7.16
N SER A 119 -9.89 9.12 6.52
CA SER A 119 -10.06 9.40 5.08
C SER A 119 -9.66 10.83 4.66
N LYS A 120 -9.32 11.72 5.61
CA LYS A 120 -8.91 13.11 5.35
C LYS A 120 -7.40 13.33 5.34
N ILE A 121 -6.62 12.26 5.46
CA ILE A 121 -5.16 12.36 5.56
C ILE A 121 -4.56 12.45 4.16
N ASP A 122 -3.69 13.44 3.96
CA ASP A 122 -2.81 13.49 2.80
C ASP A 122 -1.82 12.33 2.88
N ILE A 123 -2.11 11.24 2.17
CA ILE A 123 -1.34 10.00 2.23
C ILE A 123 0.08 10.17 1.69
N THR A 124 0.33 11.19 0.85
CA THR A 124 1.62 11.37 0.17
C THR A 124 2.76 11.57 1.16
N LYS A 125 2.46 12.19 2.31
CA LYS A 125 3.36 12.37 3.47
C LYS A 125 3.76 11.06 4.17
N TYR A 126 3.14 9.95 3.79
CA TYR A 126 3.32 8.65 4.42
C TYR A 126 3.71 7.59 3.41
N LEU A 127 3.87 7.97 2.14
CA LEU A 127 4.47 7.14 1.12
C LEU A 127 5.98 7.11 1.30
N ARG A 128 6.55 5.92 1.15
CA ARG A 128 8.00 5.71 1.23
C ARG A 128 8.42 4.54 0.39
N TRP A 129 9.59 4.66 -0.23
CA TRP A 129 10.26 3.53 -0.82
C TRP A 129 10.90 2.69 0.26
N ILE A 130 10.62 1.40 0.25
CA ILE A 130 11.32 0.41 1.05
C ILE A 130 12.29 -0.31 0.14
N ILE A 131 13.57 -0.27 0.51
CA ILE A 131 14.64 -0.95 -0.20
C ILE A 131 15.23 -1.99 0.73
N GLN A 132 15.08 -3.24 0.35
CA GLN A 132 15.63 -4.38 1.07
C GLN A 132 16.97 -4.79 0.45
N TYR A 133 17.90 -5.16 1.30
CA TYR A 133 19.24 -5.62 0.93
C TYR A 133 19.73 -6.66 1.94
N GLU A 134 20.83 -7.35 1.61
CA GLU A 134 21.42 -8.42 2.42
C GLU A 134 20.42 -9.55 2.73
N GLY A 135 19.78 -10.08 1.69
CA GLY A 135 18.83 -11.17 1.83
C GLY A 135 17.58 -10.80 2.61
N TYR A 136 17.08 -9.57 2.44
CA TYR A 136 15.85 -9.03 3.04
C TYR A 136 15.89 -8.74 4.55
N ASN A 137 17.04 -8.87 5.20
CA ASN A 137 17.17 -8.62 6.65
C ASN A 137 17.26 -7.14 6.99
N GLU A 138 17.91 -6.36 6.12
CA GLU A 138 18.08 -4.93 6.30
C GLU A 138 17.21 -4.14 5.32
N ARG A 139 16.82 -2.94 5.74
CA ARG A 139 15.96 -2.08 4.94
C ARG A 139 16.30 -0.60 5.13
N VAL A 140 16.46 0.10 4.02
CA VAL A 140 16.47 1.56 4.03
C VAL A 140 15.11 2.07 3.57
N LYS A 141 14.64 3.13 4.23
CA LYS A 141 13.39 3.81 3.88
C LYS A 141 13.72 5.18 3.30
N ILE A 142 13.14 5.48 2.15
CA ILE A 142 13.30 6.77 1.47
C ILE A 142 11.93 7.42 1.36
N ASP A 143 11.82 8.66 1.81
CA ASP A 143 10.61 9.46 1.71
C ASP A 143 10.24 9.69 0.23
N PHE A 144 8.97 9.42 -0.10
CA PHE A 144 8.50 9.43 -1.48
C PHE A 144 8.46 10.83 -2.09
N VAL A 145 8.25 11.88 -1.28
CA VAL A 145 8.12 13.26 -1.79
C VAL A 145 9.49 13.92 -1.91
N THR A 146 10.34 13.76 -0.89
CA THR A 146 11.59 14.50 -0.75
C THR A 146 12.82 13.70 -1.19
N GLY A 147 12.74 12.38 -1.25
CA GLY A 147 13.89 11.50 -1.50
C GLY A 147 14.86 11.41 -0.32
N ALA A 148 14.51 11.95 0.84
CA ALA A 148 15.33 11.85 2.04
C ALA A 148 15.34 10.41 2.58
N ILE A 149 16.50 9.93 3.05
CA ILE A 149 16.58 8.69 3.82
C ILE A 149 16.00 8.96 5.21
N ILE A 150 14.95 8.24 5.59
CA ILE A 150 14.23 8.42 6.86
C ILE A 150 14.53 7.32 7.88
N GLU A 151 15.00 6.15 7.44
CA GLU A 151 15.40 5.03 8.31
C GLU A 151 16.45 4.19 7.57
N LYS A 152 17.46 3.70 8.30
CA LYS A 152 18.47 2.75 7.86
C LYS A 152 18.39 1.51 8.73
#